data_AF-A0A034W504-F1
#
_entry.id   AF-A0A034W504-F1
#
_cell.length_a   1.000
_cell.length_b   1.000
_cell.length_c   1.000
_cell.angle_alpha   90.00
_cell.angle_beta   90.00
_cell.angle_gamma   90.00
#
_symmetry.space_group_name_H-M   'P 1'
#
loop_
_entity.id
_entity.type
_entity.pdbx_description
1 polymer ?
#
loop_
_entity_poly.entity_id
_entity_poly.type
_entity_poly.pdbx_seq_one_letter_code
_entity_poly.pdbx_strand_id
1 'polypeptide(L)'
;MKKHKSLLAFLSTIEIILFGIRTVQTSDDVLRFLLRLNLWGNQCDISADTEKYNVKRKGPFEHLRAYEKNIIIDSTTSVINSFKSADHTKPVQVDFICDNAGYELVVDFILAHYLLESKLVDKVRFHMKAVPWFVTDATITDFHWTLQQLKKQAGRCTQEYARIWLQNLNEGKFEIAEADYFWTSPYEFYRMRDVRPDLYEQLTHAHMIIIKGDCNYRKLIGDFRWDASEPFITCIRAS
;
A
#
# COMPACT_ATOMS: atom_id res chain seq x y z
N MET A 1 6.00 16.25 -11.03
CA MET A 1 4.88 16.75 -11.88
C MET A 1 3.85 15.66 -12.18
N LYS A 2 4.24 14.46 -12.66
CA LYS A 2 3.29 13.34 -12.93
C LYS A 2 2.60 12.82 -11.66
N LYS A 3 3.36 12.47 -10.61
CA LYS A 3 2.85 12.02 -9.30
C LYS A 3 1.75 12.92 -8.73
N HIS A 4 1.99 14.23 -8.77
CA HIS A 4 1.05 15.22 -8.26
C HIS A 4 -0.24 15.30 -9.10
N LYS A 5 -0.14 15.16 -10.43
CA LYS A 5 -1.32 15.16 -11.31
C LYS A 5 -2.22 13.95 -11.05
N SER A 6 -1.64 12.77 -10.81
CA SER A 6 -2.39 11.57 -10.44
C SER A 6 -3.22 11.84 -9.17
N LEU A 7 -2.60 12.34 -8.08
CA LEU A 7 -3.32 12.66 -6.85
C LEU A 7 -4.50 13.59 -7.09
N LEU A 8 -4.25 14.70 -7.79
CA LEU A 8 -5.26 15.73 -8.06
C LEU A 8 -6.42 15.21 -8.92
N ALA A 9 -6.14 14.29 -9.86
CA ALA A 9 -7.15 13.69 -10.73
C ALA A 9 -8.15 12.80 -9.96
N PHE A 10 -7.75 12.25 -8.81
CA PHE A 10 -8.55 11.30 -8.03
C PHE A 10 -9.09 11.85 -6.71
N LEU A 11 -8.98 13.15 -6.44
CA LEU A 11 -9.46 13.74 -5.18
C LEU A 11 -10.95 13.47 -4.90
N SER A 12 -11.81 13.54 -5.91
CA SER A 12 -13.24 13.24 -5.76
C SER A 12 -13.47 11.75 -5.45
N THR A 13 -12.70 10.87 -6.08
CA THR A 13 -12.73 9.43 -5.82
C THR A 13 -12.28 9.11 -4.40
N ILE A 14 -11.20 9.76 -3.94
CA ILE A 14 -10.70 9.64 -2.56
C ILE A 14 -11.78 10.09 -1.57
N GLU A 15 -12.41 11.25 -1.78
CA GLU A 15 -13.49 11.74 -0.90
C GLU A 15 -14.65 10.73 -0.81
N ILE A 16 -15.07 10.14 -1.93
CA ILE A 16 -16.13 9.13 -1.98
C ILE A 16 -15.74 7.88 -1.18
N ILE A 17 -14.51 7.40 -1.33
CA ILE A 17 -14.03 6.22 -0.59
C ILE A 17 -13.98 6.50 0.91
N LEU A 18 -13.39 7.63 1.30
CA LEU A 18 -13.25 8.03 2.71
C LEU A 18 -14.61 8.27 3.37
N PHE A 19 -15.56 8.88 2.66
CA PHE A 19 -16.94 9.02 3.12
C PHE A 19 -17.60 7.66 3.30
N GLY A 20 -17.42 6.73 2.34
CA GLY A 20 -17.96 5.39 2.39
C GLY A 20 -17.46 4.58 3.59
N ILE A 21 -16.16 4.60 3.90
CA ILE A 21 -15.61 3.83 5.02
C ILE A 21 -15.90 4.44 6.39
N ARG A 22 -16.18 5.76 6.47
CA ARG A 22 -16.43 6.48 7.73
C ARG A 22 -17.54 5.86 8.58
N THR A 23 -18.58 5.37 7.94
CA THR A 23 -19.81 4.90 8.61
C THR A 23 -19.95 3.38 8.61
N VAL A 24 -18.99 2.68 8.01
CA VAL A 24 -19.09 1.24 7.81
C VAL A 24 -18.51 0.51 9.02
N GLN A 25 -19.25 -0.47 9.52
CA GLN A 25 -18.77 -1.33 10.60
C GLN A 25 -17.58 -2.18 10.12
N THR A 26 -16.62 -2.40 11.01
CA THR A 26 -15.48 -3.27 10.75
C THR A 26 -15.95 -4.70 10.46
N SER A 27 -15.52 -5.27 9.34
CA SER A 27 -15.87 -6.64 8.93
C SER A 27 -14.85 -7.19 7.93
N ASP A 28 -14.81 -8.50 7.78
CA ASP A 28 -13.94 -9.19 6.83
C ASP A 28 -14.22 -8.75 5.39
N ASP A 29 -15.48 -8.46 5.05
CA ASP A 29 -15.86 -8.01 3.71
C ASP A 29 -15.28 -6.63 3.40
N VAL A 30 -15.24 -5.75 4.40
CA VAL A 30 -14.65 -4.42 4.25
C VAL A 30 -13.14 -4.52 4.15
N LEU A 31 -12.49 -5.35 4.97
CA LEU A 31 -11.06 -5.60 4.85
C LEU A 31 -10.69 -6.21 3.49
N ARG A 32 -11.47 -7.20 3.02
CA ARG A 32 -11.31 -7.80 1.69
C ARG A 32 -11.45 -6.76 0.59
N PHE A 33 -12.45 -5.89 0.69
CA PHE A 33 -12.64 -4.79 -0.24
C PHE A 33 -11.44 -3.82 -0.24
N LEU A 34 -10.92 -3.45 0.94
CA LEU A 34 -9.79 -2.53 1.06
C LEU A 34 -8.47 -3.15 0.56
N LEU A 35 -8.25 -4.44 0.76
CA LEU A 35 -7.11 -5.16 0.17
C LEU A 35 -7.18 -5.15 -1.36
N ARG A 36 -8.38 -5.30 -1.94
CA ARG A 36 -8.59 -5.21 -3.40
C ARG A 36 -8.41 -3.78 -3.90
N LEU A 37 -8.93 -2.78 -3.19
CA LEU A 37 -8.69 -1.38 -3.50
C LEU A 37 -7.17 -1.09 -3.49
N ASN A 38 -6.45 -1.62 -2.50
CA ASN A 38 -5.01 -1.50 -2.36
C ASN A 38 -4.21 -2.14 -3.51
N LEU A 39 -4.64 -3.32 -3.98
CA LEU A 39 -4.08 -3.97 -5.17
C LEU A 39 -4.28 -3.13 -6.44
N TRP A 40 -5.50 -2.63 -6.66
CA TRP A 40 -5.87 -1.95 -7.90
C TRP A 40 -5.52 -0.45 -7.94
N GLY A 41 -5.00 0.12 -6.85
CA GLY A 41 -4.56 1.52 -6.79
C GLY A 41 -3.62 1.91 -7.95
N ASN A 42 -2.70 1.01 -8.31
CA ASN A 42 -1.74 1.20 -9.40
C ASN A 42 -2.42 1.34 -10.78
N GLN A 43 -3.52 0.60 -11.03
CA GLN A 43 -4.24 0.69 -12.31
C GLN A 43 -4.98 2.01 -12.49
N CYS A 44 -5.44 2.63 -11.40
CA CYS A 44 -6.05 3.96 -11.47
C CYS A 44 -5.03 5.02 -11.91
N ASP A 45 -3.77 4.91 -11.51
CA ASP A 45 -2.71 5.84 -11.92
C ASP A 45 -2.37 5.72 -13.42
N ILE A 46 -2.32 4.49 -13.97
CA ILE A 46 -2.14 4.24 -15.41
C ILE A 46 -3.33 4.79 -16.22
N SER A 47 -4.53 4.69 -15.66
CA SER A 47 -5.77 5.17 -16.27
C SER A 47 -5.86 6.71 -16.36
N ALA A 48 -5.14 7.44 -15.51
CA ALA A 48 -5.10 8.91 -15.58
C ALA A 48 -4.21 9.43 -16.73
N ASP A 49 -3.21 8.65 -17.15
CA ASP A 49 -2.35 8.96 -18.31
C ASP A 49 -3.00 8.56 -19.65
N THR A 50 -4.11 7.80 -19.64
CA THR A 50 -4.85 7.39 -20.84
C THR A 50 -6.28 7.93 -20.80
N GLU A 51 -6.65 8.83 -21.72
CA GLU A 51 -8.02 9.38 -21.88
C GLU A 51 -9.13 8.31 -22.08
N LYS A 52 -8.78 7.02 -22.10
CA LYS A 52 -9.64 5.87 -22.39
C LYS A 52 -10.36 5.26 -21.18
N TYR A 53 -10.05 5.62 -19.94
CA TYR A 53 -10.62 4.92 -18.79
C TYR A 53 -11.68 5.73 -18.02
N ASN A 54 -12.93 5.28 -18.15
CA ASN A 54 -14.14 5.83 -17.55
C ASN A 54 -14.30 5.51 -16.05
N VAL A 55 -13.28 5.70 -15.21
CA VAL A 55 -13.46 5.62 -13.74
C VAL A 55 -14.52 6.64 -13.27
N LYS A 56 -14.64 7.76 -14.01
CA LYS A 56 -15.65 8.80 -13.78
C LYS A 56 -17.11 8.37 -13.99
N ARG A 57 -17.42 7.26 -14.68
CA ARG A 57 -18.81 6.88 -14.98
C ARG A 57 -19.44 5.87 -14.02
N LYS A 58 -18.64 5.04 -13.34
CA LYS A 58 -19.14 3.92 -12.52
C LYS A 58 -18.81 4.02 -11.02
N GLY A 59 -18.10 5.07 -10.60
CA GLY A 59 -17.65 5.22 -9.21
C GLY A 59 -16.58 4.19 -8.82
N PRO A 60 -15.79 4.46 -7.75
CA PRO A 60 -14.66 3.61 -7.36
C PRO A 60 -15.07 2.16 -7.06
N PHE A 61 -16.23 1.98 -6.45
CA PHE A 61 -16.71 0.68 -5.98
C PHE A 61 -17.15 -0.27 -7.10
N GLU A 62 -17.81 0.22 -8.15
CA GLU A 62 -18.18 -0.64 -9.29
C GLU A 62 -16.98 -0.92 -10.20
N HIS A 63 -16.03 0.03 -10.28
CA HIS A 63 -14.78 -0.20 -10.99
C HIS A 63 -14.06 -1.40 -10.40
N LEU A 64 -13.82 -1.44 -9.08
CA LEU A 64 -13.15 -2.57 -8.41
C LEU A 64 -13.85 -3.91 -8.65
N ARG A 65 -15.18 -3.94 -8.57
CA ARG A 65 -15.97 -5.16 -8.84
C ARG A 65 -15.73 -5.72 -10.24
N ALA A 66 -15.51 -4.87 -11.25
CA ALA A 66 -15.23 -5.32 -12.61
C ALA A 66 -13.87 -6.01 -12.78
N TYR A 67 -12.91 -5.75 -11.88
CA TYR A 67 -11.56 -6.32 -11.92
C TYR A 67 -11.37 -7.53 -10.99
N GLU A 68 -12.36 -7.88 -10.17
CA GLU A 68 -12.27 -9.05 -9.28
C GLU A 68 -11.96 -10.34 -10.03
N LYS A 69 -12.58 -10.52 -11.21
CA LYS A 69 -12.32 -11.67 -12.10
C LYS A 69 -10.90 -11.72 -12.67
N ASN A 70 -10.12 -10.66 -12.55
CA ASN A 70 -8.74 -10.58 -13.05
C ASN A 70 -7.71 -10.95 -11.99
N ILE A 71 -8.13 -11.23 -10.74
CA ILE A 71 -7.25 -11.74 -9.69
C ILE A 71 -7.05 -13.24 -9.93
N ILE A 72 -5.85 -13.62 -10.37
CA ILE A 72 -5.52 -15.02 -10.70
C ILE A 72 -5.17 -15.82 -9.44
N ILE A 73 -4.47 -15.19 -8.49
CA ILE A 73 -4.10 -15.78 -7.20
C ILE A 73 -4.67 -14.89 -6.09
N ASP A 74 -5.65 -15.38 -5.35
CA ASP A 74 -6.30 -14.65 -4.25
C ASP A 74 -6.07 -15.38 -2.92
N SER A 75 -5.15 -14.84 -2.11
CA SER A 75 -4.88 -15.32 -0.74
C SER A 75 -5.52 -14.45 0.35
N THR A 76 -6.51 -13.61 0.00
CA THR A 76 -7.11 -12.63 0.91
C THR A 76 -7.67 -13.26 2.18
N THR A 77 -8.31 -14.42 2.08
CA THR A 77 -8.86 -15.12 3.26
C THR A 77 -7.74 -15.48 4.25
N SER A 78 -6.60 -15.98 3.77
CA SER A 78 -5.44 -16.31 4.60
C SER A 78 -4.84 -15.07 5.25
N VAL A 79 -4.77 -13.95 4.52
CA VAL A 79 -4.32 -12.65 5.03
C VAL A 79 -5.23 -12.15 6.17
N ILE A 80 -6.55 -12.19 5.98
CA ILE A 80 -7.53 -11.79 7.00
C ILE A 80 -7.40 -12.67 8.24
N ASN A 81 -7.28 -13.99 8.06
CA ASN A 81 -7.10 -14.92 9.17
C ASN A 81 -5.80 -14.66 9.93
N SER A 82 -4.70 -14.35 9.22
CA SER A 82 -3.42 -13.99 9.84
C SER A 82 -3.53 -12.77 10.75
N PHE A 83 -4.29 -11.74 10.34
CA PHE A 83 -4.54 -10.59 11.22
C PHE A 83 -5.35 -10.95 12.46
N LYS A 84 -6.37 -11.80 12.31
CA LYS A 84 -7.21 -12.23 13.44
C LYS A 84 -6.49 -13.12 14.44
N SER A 85 -5.49 -13.87 13.99
CA SER A 85 -4.68 -14.74 14.82
C SER A 85 -3.37 -14.09 15.29
N ALA A 86 -3.21 -12.78 15.14
CA ALA A 86 -2.00 -12.09 15.55
C ALA A 86 -1.78 -12.23 17.07
N ASP A 87 -0.53 -12.38 17.46
CA ASP A 87 -0.14 -12.43 18.86
C ASP A 87 -0.06 -11.00 19.43
N HIS A 88 -1.10 -10.62 20.18
CA HIS A 88 -1.20 -9.31 20.82
C HIS A 88 -0.45 -9.22 22.16
N THR A 89 0.39 -10.19 22.53
CA THR A 89 1.32 -10.04 23.67
C THR A 89 2.42 -9.01 23.41
N LYS A 90 2.64 -8.67 22.14
CA LYS A 90 3.50 -7.59 21.66
C LYS A 90 2.73 -6.71 20.66
N PRO A 91 3.16 -5.46 20.42
CA PRO A 91 2.54 -4.62 19.39
C PRO A 91 2.57 -5.30 18.02
N VAL A 92 1.41 -5.41 17.38
CA VAL A 92 1.26 -5.99 16.05
C VAL A 92 1.60 -4.92 15.02
N GLN A 93 2.68 -5.13 14.28
CA GLN A 93 3.15 -4.18 13.26
C GLN A 93 2.95 -4.73 11.84
N VAL A 94 2.54 -3.86 10.92
CA VAL A 94 2.54 -4.13 9.47
C VAL A 94 3.48 -3.20 8.75
N ASP A 95 4.26 -3.76 7.83
CA ASP A 95 5.16 -3.00 6.98
C ASP A 95 4.62 -2.92 5.55
N PHE A 96 4.59 -1.73 4.96
CA PHE A 96 4.30 -1.51 3.55
C PHE A 96 5.60 -1.22 2.81
N ILE A 97 5.93 -2.04 1.81
CA ILE A 97 6.95 -1.70 0.81
C ILE A 97 6.24 -0.99 -0.33
N CYS A 98 6.24 0.36 -0.29
CA CYS A 98 5.43 1.18 -1.17
C CYS A 98 5.94 1.17 -2.61
N ASP A 99 4.99 1.29 -3.55
CA ASP A 99 5.27 1.44 -4.99
C ASP A 99 5.09 2.92 -5.39
N ASN A 100 3.95 3.29 -5.99
CA ASN A 100 3.73 4.63 -6.52
C ASN A 100 3.26 5.65 -5.49
N ALA A 101 3.64 6.91 -5.71
CA ALA A 101 3.00 8.07 -5.09
C ALA A 101 1.66 8.37 -5.77
N GLY A 102 0.94 9.37 -5.26
CA GLY A 102 -0.32 9.78 -5.87
C GLY A 102 -1.49 8.98 -5.30
N TYR A 103 -2.42 8.55 -6.16
CA TYR A 103 -3.61 7.84 -5.70
C TYR A 103 -3.28 6.52 -5.01
N GLU A 104 -2.35 5.72 -5.54
CA GLU A 104 -1.95 4.45 -4.92
C GLU A 104 -1.50 4.63 -3.46
N LEU A 105 -0.65 5.63 -3.19
CA LEU A 105 -0.18 5.92 -1.84
C LEU A 105 -1.32 6.33 -0.88
N VAL A 106 -2.33 7.07 -1.36
CA VAL A 106 -3.51 7.40 -0.52
C VAL A 106 -4.29 6.13 -0.18
N VAL A 107 -4.40 5.20 -1.13
CA VAL A 107 -5.05 3.92 -0.88
C VAL A 107 -4.27 3.07 0.13
N ASP A 108 -2.93 3.12 0.11
CA ASP A 108 -2.10 2.51 1.16
C ASP A 108 -2.45 3.11 2.54
N PHE A 109 -2.60 4.44 2.65
CA PHE A 109 -3.01 5.10 3.89
C PHE A 109 -4.41 4.69 4.35
N ILE A 110 -5.34 4.51 3.42
CA ILE A 110 -6.71 4.07 3.72
C ILE A 110 -6.70 2.66 4.33
N LEU A 111 -5.96 1.73 3.73
CA LEU A 111 -5.84 0.36 4.27
C LEU A 111 -5.14 0.39 5.65
N ALA A 112 -4.02 1.10 5.76
CA ALA A 112 -3.28 1.23 7.01
C ALA A 112 -4.14 1.82 8.14
N HIS A 113 -4.93 2.85 7.82
CA HIS A 113 -5.87 3.45 8.76
C HIS A 113 -6.94 2.44 9.20
N TYR A 114 -7.53 1.70 8.27
CA TYR A 114 -8.52 0.69 8.61
C TYR A 114 -7.96 -0.40 9.53
N LEU A 115 -6.73 -0.87 9.28
CA LEU A 115 -6.06 -1.85 10.13
C LEU A 115 -5.88 -1.35 11.57
N LEU A 116 -5.52 -0.07 11.75
CA LEU A 116 -5.40 0.57 13.06
C LEU A 116 -6.75 0.75 13.75
N GLU A 117 -7.74 1.32 13.06
CA GLU A 117 -9.08 1.58 13.65
C GLU A 117 -9.81 0.29 14.03
N SER A 118 -9.61 -0.76 13.23
CA SER A 118 -10.15 -2.10 13.53
C SER A 118 -9.37 -2.86 14.61
N LYS A 119 -8.28 -2.28 15.14
CA LYS A 119 -7.39 -2.89 16.13
C LYS A 119 -6.80 -4.23 15.70
N LEU A 120 -6.69 -4.45 14.38
CA LEU A 120 -5.99 -5.59 13.82
C LEU A 120 -4.48 -5.42 13.93
N VAL A 121 -4.02 -4.17 13.99
CA VAL A 121 -2.62 -3.81 14.15
C VAL A 121 -2.50 -2.61 15.10
N ASP A 122 -1.37 -2.51 15.77
CA ASP A 122 -1.03 -1.39 16.65
C ASP A 122 -0.18 -0.32 15.93
N LYS A 123 0.54 -0.74 14.88
CA LYS A 123 1.49 0.10 14.16
C LYS A 123 1.59 -0.27 12.68
N VAL A 124 1.77 0.74 11.84
CA VAL A 124 2.05 0.60 10.41
C VAL A 124 3.33 1.36 10.06
N ARG A 125 4.26 0.70 9.38
CA ARG A 125 5.52 1.28 8.91
C ARG A 125 5.57 1.31 7.39
N PHE A 126 5.86 2.46 6.81
CA PHE A 126 5.95 2.66 5.37
C PHE A 126 7.42 2.76 4.93
N HIS A 127 7.82 1.90 4.00
CA HIS A 127 9.13 1.92 3.36
C HIS A 127 9.02 2.61 2.01
N MET A 128 9.68 3.76 1.90
CA MET A 128 9.68 4.61 0.72
C MET A 128 10.97 4.44 -0.07
N LYS A 129 10.98 4.85 -1.34
CA LYS A 129 12.21 4.90 -2.13
C LYS A 129 13.11 6.04 -1.63
N ALA A 130 14.41 5.75 -1.47
CA ALA A 130 15.40 6.73 -0.99
C ALA A 130 15.66 7.87 -1.99
N VAL A 131 15.43 7.62 -3.27
CA VAL A 131 15.63 8.58 -4.37
C VAL A 131 14.47 8.49 -5.38
N PRO A 132 14.28 9.49 -6.27
CA PRO A 132 13.38 9.35 -7.41
C PRO A 132 13.68 8.07 -8.19
N TRP A 133 12.69 7.18 -8.29
CA TRP A 133 12.82 5.84 -8.83
C TRP A 133 11.59 5.52 -9.68
N PHE A 134 11.78 4.81 -10.81
CA PHE A 134 10.72 4.43 -11.77
C PHE A 134 9.62 5.47 -12.05
N VAL A 135 9.98 6.76 -12.11
CA VAL A 135 9.11 7.92 -12.40
C VAL A 135 8.06 8.23 -11.33
N THR A 136 7.24 7.25 -10.94
CA THR A 136 6.09 7.41 -10.05
C THR A 136 6.31 6.88 -8.64
N ASP A 137 7.39 6.14 -8.37
CA ASP A 137 7.61 5.56 -7.05
C ASP A 137 7.67 6.60 -5.93
N ALA A 138 7.04 6.30 -4.82
CA ALA A 138 6.91 7.21 -3.71
C ALA A 138 8.22 7.35 -2.90
N THR A 139 8.62 8.59 -2.68
CA THR A 139 9.69 8.97 -1.74
C THR A 139 9.11 9.51 -0.44
N ILE A 140 9.93 9.68 0.60
CA ILE A 140 9.53 10.33 1.85
C ILE A 140 8.95 11.74 1.59
N THR A 141 9.53 12.47 0.65
CA THR A 141 9.02 13.79 0.23
C THR A 141 7.62 13.68 -0.36
N ASP A 142 7.35 12.67 -1.20
CA ASP A 142 6.03 12.43 -1.77
C ASP A 142 4.99 12.07 -0.69
N PHE A 143 5.40 11.30 0.33
CA PHE A 143 4.55 10.96 1.48
C PHE A 143 4.07 12.22 2.20
N HIS A 144 5.01 13.05 2.65
CA HIS A 144 4.67 14.29 3.35
C HIS A 144 3.89 15.25 2.45
N TRP A 145 4.30 15.38 1.19
CA TRP A 145 3.59 16.23 0.24
C TRP A 145 2.14 15.78 0.08
N THR A 146 1.88 14.48 -0.07
CA THR A 146 0.54 13.90 -0.20
C THR A 146 -0.33 14.26 0.99
N LEU A 147 0.12 14.00 2.22
CA LEU A 147 -0.64 14.35 3.43
C LEU A 147 -0.94 15.85 3.53
N GLN A 148 0.04 16.70 3.20
CA GLN A 148 -0.17 18.16 3.21
C GLN A 148 -1.15 18.61 2.13
N GLN A 149 -1.16 17.97 0.95
CA GLN A 149 -2.14 18.29 -0.08
C GLN A 149 -3.55 17.87 0.32
N LEU A 150 -3.72 16.67 0.88
CA LEU A 150 -5.03 16.18 1.34
C LEU A 150 -5.60 17.08 2.44
N LYS A 151 -4.76 17.55 3.38
CA LYS A 151 -5.12 18.51 4.43
C LYS A 151 -5.58 19.88 3.89
N LYS A 152 -5.15 20.26 2.68
CA LYS A 152 -5.55 21.52 2.03
C LYS A 152 -6.83 21.41 1.20
N GLN A 153 -7.35 20.20 0.97
CA GLN A 153 -8.55 20.01 0.15
C GLN A 153 -9.81 20.49 0.85
N ALA A 154 -10.79 20.91 0.05
CA ALA A 154 -12.09 21.38 0.53
C ALA A 154 -13.03 20.24 0.97
N GLY A 155 -12.75 18.99 0.56
CA GLY A 155 -13.53 17.81 0.95
C GLY A 155 -13.45 17.57 2.46
N ARG A 156 -14.60 17.51 3.14
CA ARG A 156 -14.65 17.39 4.61
C ARG A 156 -13.99 16.10 5.09
N CYS A 157 -14.26 14.97 4.42
CA CYS A 157 -13.70 13.68 4.84
C CYS A 157 -12.21 13.61 4.53
N THR A 158 -11.79 13.93 3.31
CA THR A 158 -10.38 13.94 2.93
C THR A 158 -9.53 14.76 3.88
N GLN A 159 -10.01 15.95 4.23
CA GLN A 159 -9.29 16.83 5.15
C GLN A 159 -9.23 16.29 6.58
N GLU A 160 -10.30 15.65 7.06
CA GLU A 160 -10.40 15.01 8.37
C GLU A 160 -9.42 13.83 8.48
N TYR A 161 -9.45 12.90 7.54
CA TYR A 161 -8.54 11.75 7.52
C TYR A 161 -7.08 12.17 7.37
N ALA A 162 -6.78 13.21 6.57
CA ALA A 162 -5.41 13.72 6.48
C ALA A 162 -4.90 14.25 7.84
N ARG A 163 -5.76 14.86 8.66
CA ARG A 163 -5.39 15.26 10.04
C ARG A 163 -5.18 14.05 10.93
N ILE A 164 -6.04 13.04 10.84
CA ILE A 164 -5.90 11.78 11.60
C ILE A 164 -4.58 11.09 11.24
N TRP A 165 -4.23 10.99 9.96
CA TRP A 165 -2.98 10.34 9.54
C TRP A 165 -1.73 11.12 9.97
N LEU A 166 -1.80 12.45 9.95
CA LEU A 166 -0.74 13.30 10.54
C LEU A 166 -0.63 13.12 12.06
N GLN A 167 -1.76 12.93 12.76
CA GLN A 167 -1.76 12.61 14.18
C GLN A 167 -1.17 11.22 14.44
N ASN A 168 -1.53 10.21 13.64
CA ASN A 168 -0.97 8.87 13.72
C ASN A 168 0.55 8.86 13.52
N LEU A 169 1.09 9.73 12.67
CA LEU A 169 2.54 9.94 12.54
C LEU A 169 3.15 10.48 13.85
N ASN A 170 2.54 11.51 14.43
CA ASN A 170 3.03 12.10 15.67
C ASN A 170 2.96 11.12 16.86
N GLU A 171 1.96 10.23 16.85
CA GLU A 171 1.76 9.19 17.87
C GLU A 171 2.57 7.91 17.61
N GLY A 172 3.29 7.81 16.48
CA GLY A 172 4.07 6.64 16.10
C GLY A 172 3.26 5.42 15.65
N LYS A 173 1.93 5.57 15.46
CA LYS A 173 1.05 4.55 14.86
C LYS A 173 1.28 4.41 13.36
N PHE A 174 1.52 5.52 12.68
CA PHE A 174 2.15 5.54 11.37
C PHE A 174 3.62 5.86 11.57
N GLU A 175 4.50 5.09 10.94
CA GLU A 175 5.93 5.34 10.92
C GLU A 175 6.41 5.38 9.48
N ILE A 176 7.30 6.31 9.16
CA ILE A 176 8.04 6.30 7.91
C ILE A 176 9.40 5.69 8.24
N ALA A 177 9.74 4.55 7.63
CA ALA A 177 11.05 3.94 7.82
C ALA A 177 12.15 4.90 7.32
N GLU A 178 13.33 4.81 7.91
CA GLU A 178 14.49 5.56 7.42
C GLU A 178 14.75 5.27 5.94
N ALA A 179 15.23 6.28 5.21
CA ALA A 179 15.49 6.15 3.80
C ALA A 179 16.56 5.09 3.56
N ASP A 180 16.20 4.03 2.83
CA ASP A 180 17.08 2.89 2.61
C ASP A 180 17.35 2.68 1.11
N TYR A 181 18.63 2.73 0.73
CA TYR A 181 19.05 2.56 -0.67
C TYR A 181 18.85 1.15 -1.22
N PHE A 182 18.61 0.14 -0.38
CA PHE A 182 18.28 -1.21 -0.81
C PHE A 182 17.06 -1.21 -1.74
N TRP A 183 16.02 -0.45 -1.39
CA TRP A 183 14.79 -0.34 -2.19
C TRP A 183 15.04 0.21 -3.59
N THR A 184 16.07 1.05 -3.75
CA THR A 184 16.51 1.64 -5.02
C THR A 184 17.82 1.04 -5.55
N SER A 185 18.22 -0.12 -5.05
CA SER A 185 19.40 -0.86 -5.52
C SER A 185 18.99 -1.86 -6.62
N PRO A 186 19.94 -2.44 -7.37
CA PRO A 186 19.63 -3.54 -8.28
C PRO A 186 19.43 -4.88 -7.58
N TYR A 187 19.62 -4.97 -6.25
CA TYR A 187 19.55 -6.24 -5.53
C TYR A 187 18.14 -6.80 -5.47
N GLU A 188 18.06 -8.11 -5.65
CA GLU A 188 16.89 -8.94 -5.38
C GLU A 188 16.66 -9.08 -3.87
N PHE A 189 15.40 -9.29 -3.46
CA PHE A 189 15.06 -9.32 -2.03
C PHE A 189 15.68 -10.49 -1.28
N TYR A 190 15.90 -11.64 -1.93
CA TYR A 190 16.56 -12.78 -1.28
C TYR A 190 18.01 -12.46 -0.86
N ARG A 191 18.66 -11.45 -1.46
CA ARG A 191 20.01 -11.01 -1.09
C ARG A 191 20.03 -10.07 0.11
N MET A 192 18.89 -9.57 0.57
CA MET A 192 18.80 -8.56 1.63
C MET A 192 19.52 -9.00 2.91
N ARG A 193 19.39 -10.27 3.28
CA ARG A 193 20.07 -10.84 4.47
C ARG A 193 21.59 -10.68 4.41
N ASP A 194 22.19 -10.77 3.23
CA ASP A 194 23.64 -10.69 3.05
C ASP A 194 24.12 -9.23 2.87
N VAL A 195 23.38 -8.45 2.09
CA VAL A 195 23.84 -7.11 1.67
C VAL A 195 23.37 -6.00 2.59
N ARG A 196 22.25 -6.18 3.31
CA ARG A 196 21.65 -5.23 4.25
C ARG A 196 20.98 -5.97 5.43
N PRO A 197 21.77 -6.67 6.26
CA PRO A 197 21.26 -7.49 7.36
C PRO A 197 20.40 -6.70 8.36
N ASP A 198 20.74 -5.45 8.65
CA ASP A 198 19.98 -4.61 9.60
C ASP A 198 18.53 -4.37 9.11
N LEU A 199 18.35 -4.14 7.80
CA LEU A 199 17.02 -4.01 7.20
C LEU A 199 16.26 -5.33 7.26
N TYR A 200 16.95 -6.44 6.99
CA TYR A 200 16.35 -7.77 7.08
C TYR A 200 15.86 -8.06 8.51
N GLU A 201 16.70 -7.83 9.52
CA GLU A 201 16.37 -7.96 10.94
C GLU A 201 15.18 -7.07 11.31
N GLN A 202 15.21 -5.79 10.91
CA GLN A 202 14.11 -4.85 11.13
C GLN A 202 12.77 -5.35 10.57
N LEU A 203 12.77 -5.99 9.40
CA LEU A 203 11.57 -6.55 8.77
C LEU A 203 11.06 -7.81 9.48
N THR A 204 11.92 -8.56 10.18
CA THR A 204 11.49 -9.75 10.95
C THR A 204 10.57 -9.42 12.13
N HIS A 205 10.56 -8.16 12.59
CA HIS A 205 9.67 -7.70 13.64
C HIS A 205 8.24 -7.43 13.17
N ALA A 206 8.00 -7.34 11.86
CA ALA A 206 6.67 -7.14 11.31
C ALA A 206 5.86 -8.45 11.39
N HIS A 207 4.61 -8.35 11.82
CA HIS A 207 3.65 -9.45 11.71
C HIS A 207 3.35 -9.78 10.25
N MET A 208 3.29 -8.75 9.41
CA MET A 208 3.06 -8.89 7.97
C MET A 208 3.79 -7.79 7.19
N ILE A 209 4.30 -8.15 6.02
CA ILE A 209 4.88 -7.23 5.06
C ILE A 209 3.99 -7.23 3.80
N ILE A 210 3.41 -6.09 3.47
CA ILE A 210 2.64 -5.86 2.25
C ILE A 210 3.58 -5.25 1.21
N ILE A 211 3.89 -6.04 0.19
CA ILE A 211 4.79 -5.65 -0.91
C ILE A 211 3.94 -5.17 -2.09
N LYS A 212 4.01 -3.89 -2.43
CA LYS A 212 3.19 -3.27 -3.49
C LYS A 212 3.89 -3.30 -4.85
N GLY A 213 3.13 -3.53 -5.91
CA GLY A 213 3.56 -3.23 -7.28
C GLY A 213 4.46 -4.26 -7.96
N ASP A 214 4.57 -4.11 -9.28
CA ASP A 214 5.30 -5.03 -10.15
C ASP A 214 6.81 -5.01 -9.90
N CYS A 215 7.41 -3.82 -9.73
CA CYS A 215 8.85 -3.71 -9.51
C CYS A 215 9.30 -4.47 -8.26
N ASN A 216 8.55 -4.33 -7.16
CA ASN A 216 8.85 -5.06 -5.94
C ASN A 216 8.57 -6.57 -6.10
N TYR A 217 7.53 -6.97 -6.82
CA TYR A 217 7.28 -8.39 -7.12
C TYR A 217 8.44 -9.01 -7.92
N ARG A 218 8.94 -8.32 -8.96
CA ARG A 218 10.11 -8.75 -9.74
C ARG A 218 11.35 -8.89 -8.87
N LYS A 219 11.62 -7.94 -7.97
CA LYS A 219 12.72 -8.07 -6.99
C LYS A 219 12.53 -9.22 -6.01
N LEU A 220 11.28 -9.51 -5.62
CA LEU A 220 10.94 -10.60 -4.71
C LEU A 220 11.22 -11.98 -5.34
N ILE A 221 10.87 -12.17 -6.62
CA ILE A 221 11.15 -13.42 -7.36
C ILE A 221 12.49 -13.42 -8.09
N GLY A 222 13.30 -12.37 -7.92
CA GLY A 222 14.61 -12.18 -8.56
C GLY A 222 14.58 -11.98 -10.08
N ASP A 223 13.42 -11.61 -10.66
CA ASP A 223 13.22 -11.33 -12.08
C ASP A 223 13.70 -12.44 -13.03
N PHE A 224 13.73 -13.69 -12.54
CA PHE A 224 14.10 -14.85 -13.33
C PHE A 224 12.95 -15.35 -14.20
N ARG A 225 13.29 -16.14 -15.22
CA ARG A 225 12.32 -16.86 -16.06
C ARG A 225 11.86 -18.13 -15.36
N TRP A 226 10.96 -17.99 -14.39
CA TRP A 226 10.29 -19.11 -13.73
C TRP A 226 9.24 -19.75 -14.65
N ASP A 227 8.97 -21.04 -14.45
CA ASP A 227 7.76 -21.64 -14.99
C ASP A 227 6.53 -21.00 -14.34
N ALA A 228 5.45 -20.77 -15.10
CA ALA A 228 4.25 -20.14 -14.56
C ALA A 228 3.56 -20.97 -13.47
N SER A 229 3.87 -22.27 -13.40
CA SER A 229 3.38 -23.20 -12.38
C SER A 229 4.37 -23.41 -11.22
N GLU A 230 5.55 -22.77 -11.25
CA GLU A 230 6.55 -22.89 -10.19
C GLU A 230 5.96 -22.41 -8.84
N PRO A 231 6.11 -23.18 -7.75
CA PRO A 231 5.61 -22.76 -6.44
C PRO A 231 6.21 -21.43 -6.00
N PHE A 232 5.35 -20.52 -5.53
CA PHE A 232 5.77 -19.17 -5.12
C PHE A 232 6.90 -19.18 -4.07
N ILE A 233 6.88 -20.14 -3.13
CA ILE A 233 7.92 -20.29 -2.11
C ILE A 233 9.31 -20.56 -2.71
N THR A 234 9.37 -21.31 -3.82
CA THR A 234 10.60 -21.56 -4.58
C THR A 234 11.08 -20.27 -5.24
N CYS A 235 10.16 -19.54 -5.89
CA CYS A 235 10.48 -18.31 -6.62
C CYS A 235 11.08 -17.22 -5.72
N ILE A 236 10.59 -17.09 -4.49
CA ILE A 236 11.12 -16.11 -3.51
C ILE A 236 12.41 -16.57 -2.82
N ARG A 237 12.85 -17.81 -3.08
CA ARG A 237 14.08 -18.39 -2.55
C ARG A 237 14.14 -18.33 -1.01
N ALA A 238 13.00 -18.59 -0.37
CA ALA A 238 12.91 -18.65 1.08
C ALA A 238 13.63 -19.92 1.57
N SER A 239 14.87 -19.75 2.05
CA SER A 239 15.64 -20.79 2.73
C SER A 239 15.86 -20.46 4.20
#